data_AF-A0A6F9D652-F1
#
_entry.id   AF-A0A6F9D652-F1
#
_cell.length_a   1.000
_cell.length_b   1.000
_cell.length_c   1.000
_cell.angle_alpha   90.00
_cell.angle_beta   90.00
_cell.angle_gamma   90.00
#
_symmetry.space_group_name_H-M   'P 1'
#
loop_
_entity.id
_entity.type
_entity.pdbx_description
1 polymer ?
#
loop_
_entity_poly.entity_id
_entity_poly.type
_entity_poly.pdbx_seq_one_letter_code
_entity_poly.pdbx_strand_id
1 'polypeptide(L)'
;MMSGQIIGIVSSDSSSHSDLATPLTIVKGIIETGEITTLPIKTDTSSSYLTWEISNKYYSATVDICGIDSKNIFDKSFAEQLQAIVVIFNSTKNGNGLECLNSWQTYFDIWEPNIKLAVCERCSSDCSDEKYLPRESVQLWCIDNGFELVEINPDEDDFDEYEEFGTKRIRSALNAHTWPHMKLKTNCQDSHQKLLKSDPRSTVDPYTEVEKKIDSLLLDSKGEDLEEEDFEGLFQKMHDLKKTADSLPTESKKAYAEKVVMAFWKALDGDKDEVYGLSSDEDEQ
;
A
#
# COMPACT_ATOMS: atom_id res chain seq x y z
N MET A 1 -11.62 -24.78 8.48
CA MET A 1 -11.37 -23.61 9.35
C MET A 1 -11.48 -22.36 8.50
N MET A 2 -12.18 -21.33 8.98
CA MET A 2 -12.12 -19.98 8.41
C MET A 2 -10.72 -19.41 8.72
N SER A 3 -10.21 -18.58 7.83
CA SER A 3 -8.91 -17.89 7.96
C SER A 3 -8.90 -16.85 9.08
N GLY A 4 -10.08 -16.48 9.60
CA GLY A 4 -10.28 -15.43 10.60
C GLY A 4 -10.24 -14.02 10.00
N GLN A 5 -10.17 -13.89 8.67
CA GLN A 5 -10.08 -12.61 7.97
C GLN A 5 -11.03 -12.62 6.78
N ILE A 6 -11.93 -11.65 6.74
CA ILE A 6 -13.05 -11.64 5.80
C ILE A 6 -13.01 -10.40 4.92
N ILE A 7 -13.25 -10.61 3.62
CA ILE A 7 -13.62 -9.58 2.64
C ILE A 7 -15.12 -9.73 2.36
N GLY A 8 -15.89 -8.71 2.74
CA GLY A 8 -17.32 -8.65 2.43
C GLY A 8 -17.56 -8.01 1.07
N ILE A 9 -18.35 -8.64 0.22
CA ILE A 9 -18.84 -8.04 -1.03
C ILE A 9 -20.34 -7.80 -0.89
N VAL A 10 -20.73 -6.54 -0.93
CA VAL A 10 -22.12 -6.10 -0.75
C VAL A 10 -22.66 -5.59 -2.08
N SER A 11 -23.87 -6.03 -2.46
CA SER A 11 -24.66 -5.34 -3.48
C SER A 11 -25.59 -4.37 -2.75
N SER A 12 -25.37 -3.06 -2.92
CA SER A 12 -26.14 -2.05 -2.18
C SER A 12 -27.61 -1.98 -2.66
N ASP A 13 -27.84 -2.30 -3.93
CA ASP A 13 -29.15 -2.37 -4.56
C ASP A 13 -29.45 -3.78 -5.09
N SER A 14 -30.75 -4.10 -5.15
CA SER A 14 -31.29 -5.33 -5.74
C SER A 14 -31.64 -5.17 -7.23
N SER A 15 -31.36 -4.01 -7.81
CA SER A 15 -31.59 -3.72 -9.23
C SER A 15 -30.55 -4.40 -10.10
N SER A 16 -30.89 -4.66 -11.36
CA SER A 16 -29.97 -5.22 -12.35
C SER A 16 -28.79 -4.27 -12.57
N HIS A 17 -27.66 -4.57 -11.94
CA HIS A 17 -26.36 -4.03 -12.32
C HIS A 17 -26.04 -4.45 -13.76
N SER A 18 -25.21 -3.67 -14.46
CA SER A 18 -24.60 -4.17 -15.70
C SER A 18 -23.77 -5.41 -15.40
N ASP A 19 -23.62 -6.32 -16.38
CA ASP A 19 -22.88 -7.58 -16.22
C ASP A 19 -21.43 -7.38 -15.73
N LEU A 20 -20.91 -6.16 -15.89
CA LEU A 20 -19.57 -5.73 -15.51
C LEU A 20 -19.40 -5.51 -13.99
N ALA A 21 -20.45 -5.11 -13.29
CA ALA A 21 -20.41 -4.74 -11.87
C ALA A 21 -21.24 -5.71 -11.00
N THR A 22 -21.14 -7.02 -11.24
CA THR A 22 -21.77 -8.03 -10.38
C THR A 22 -20.79 -8.53 -9.31
N PRO A 23 -21.26 -8.98 -8.13
CA PRO A 23 -20.40 -9.58 -7.12
C PRO A 23 -19.50 -10.69 -7.68
N LEU A 24 -20.03 -11.53 -8.58
CA LEU A 24 -19.28 -12.60 -9.23
C LEU A 24 -18.17 -12.07 -10.15
N THR A 25 -18.43 -11.02 -10.92
CA THR A 25 -17.42 -10.40 -11.80
C THR A 25 -16.30 -9.78 -10.96
N ILE A 26 -16.65 -9.13 -9.84
CA ILE A 26 -15.67 -8.58 -8.91
C ILE A 26 -14.82 -9.67 -8.27
N VAL A 27 -15.43 -10.76 -7.76
CA VAL A 27 -14.69 -11.90 -7.20
C VAL A 27 -13.73 -12.50 -8.24
N LYS A 28 -14.19 -12.70 -9.48
CA LYS A 28 -13.36 -13.20 -10.57
C LYS A 28 -12.17 -12.28 -10.84
N GLY A 29 -12.42 -10.97 -10.88
CA GLY A 29 -11.38 -9.96 -11.07
C GLY A 29 -10.37 -9.92 -9.93
N ILE A 30 -10.83 -10.04 -8.68
CA ILE A 30 -9.97 -10.04 -7.49
C ILE A 30 -9.02 -11.22 -7.50
N ILE A 31 -9.45 -12.41 -7.93
CA ILE A 31 -8.65 -13.64 -7.86
C ILE A 31 -7.78 -13.84 -9.11
N GLU A 32 -8.12 -13.23 -10.26
CA GLU A 32 -7.41 -13.35 -11.55
C GLU A 32 -7.30 -14.79 -12.09
N THR A 33 -8.15 -15.72 -11.64
CA THR A 33 -8.17 -17.10 -12.17
C THR A 33 -9.35 -17.31 -13.13
N GLY A 34 -9.04 -17.74 -14.36
CA GLY A 34 -10.03 -18.15 -15.37
C GLY A 34 -10.83 -19.41 -15.03
N GLU A 35 -10.65 -19.99 -13.84
CA GLU A 35 -11.33 -21.20 -13.38
C GLU A 35 -11.92 -21.00 -11.97
N ILE A 36 -12.95 -20.16 -11.86
CA ILE A 36 -13.93 -20.31 -10.77
C ILE A 36 -15.00 -21.27 -11.27
N THR A 37 -14.64 -22.56 -11.41
CA THR A 37 -15.61 -23.56 -11.88
C THR A 37 -16.26 -24.30 -10.73
N THR A 38 -15.56 -24.63 -9.65
CA THR A 38 -16.17 -25.29 -8.47
C THR A 38 -15.13 -25.44 -7.37
N LEU A 39 -15.17 -24.62 -6.31
CA LEU A 39 -14.38 -24.89 -5.10
C LEU A 39 -15.22 -24.61 -3.85
N PRO A 40 -14.95 -25.34 -2.75
CA PRO A 40 -15.98 -25.78 -1.83
C PRO A 40 -16.53 -24.62 -1.05
N ILE A 41 -17.81 -24.33 -1.30
CA ILE A 41 -18.62 -23.47 -0.45
C ILE A 41 -18.58 -24.09 0.94
N LYS A 42 -17.87 -23.45 1.88
CA LYS A 42 -18.00 -23.79 3.29
C LYS A 42 -19.39 -23.34 3.72
N THR A 43 -20.36 -24.24 3.67
CA THR A 43 -21.72 -23.99 4.14
C THR A 43 -21.76 -24.18 5.65
N ASP A 44 -21.32 -23.19 6.40
CA ASP A 44 -21.84 -22.98 7.75
C ASP A 44 -22.87 -21.87 7.65
N THR A 45 -24.14 -22.27 7.57
CA THR A 45 -25.33 -21.42 7.73
C THR A 45 -25.39 -20.18 6.82
N SER A 46 -26.12 -20.33 5.70
CA SER A 46 -26.67 -19.22 4.87
C SER A 46 -25.71 -18.26 4.14
N SER A 47 -24.39 -18.38 4.24
CA SER A 47 -23.46 -17.53 3.48
C SER A 47 -22.34 -18.34 2.82
N SER A 48 -22.11 -18.13 1.52
CA SER A 48 -21.07 -18.83 0.77
C SER A 48 -19.74 -18.11 0.89
N TYR A 49 -18.74 -18.78 1.46
CA TYR A 49 -17.37 -18.27 1.59
C TYR A 49 -16.43 -18.90 0.56
N LEU A 50 -15.56 -18.07 -0.01
CA LEU A 50 -14.50 -18.46 -0.93
C LEU A 50 -13.15 -18.10 -0.32
N THR A 51 -12.32 -19.10 -0.01
CA THR A 51 -10.97 -18.85 0.50
C THR A 51 -10.04 -18.42 -0.64
N TRP A 52 -9.39 -17.27 -0.49
CA TRP A 52 -8.37 -16.73 -1.39
C TRP A 52 -7.01 -16.67 -0.67
N GLU A 53 -5.96 -17.11 -1.35
CA GLU A 53 -4.58 -16.99 -0.86
C GLU A 53 -3.90 -15.81 -1.54
N ILE A 54 -3.70 -14.74 -0.77
CA ILE A 54 -2.90 -13.60 -1.19
C ILE A 54 -1.43 -14.01 -1.07
N SER A 55 -0.68 -13.85 -2.15
CA SER A 55 0.74 -14.19 -2.18
C SER A 55 1.47 -13.19 -3.06
N ASN A 56 1.93 -12.10 -2.46
CA ASN A 56 2.67 -11.04 -3.17
C ASN A 56 4.18 -11.17 -2.92
N LYS A 57 4.98 -10.19 -3.34
CA LYS A 57 6.45 -10.22 -3.17
C LYS A 57 6.90 -10.25 -1.70
N TYR A 58 6.09 -9.70 -0.80
CA TYR A 58 6.48 -9.41 0.58
C TYR A 58 5.87 -10.36 1.59
N TYR A 59 4.67 -10.89 1.33
CA TYR A 59 3.96 -11.74 2.27
C TYR A 59 3.04 -12.76 1.59
N SER A 60 2.56 -13.72 2.37
CA SER A 60 1.37 -14.50 2.06
C SER A 60 0.33 -14.42 3.19
N ALA A 61 -0.94 -14.37 2.81
CA ALA A 61 -2.07 -14.35 3.73
C ALA A 61 -3.22 -15.18 3.16
N THR A 62 -4.01 -15.79 4.02
CA THR A 62 -5.24 -16.49 3.63
C THR A 62 -6.40 -15.64 4.09
N VAL A 63 -7.32 -15.34 3.18
CA VAL A 63 -8.50 -14.51 3.44
C VAL A 63 -9.74 -15.23 2.90
N ASP A 64 -10.89 -15.02 3.51
CA ASP A 64 -12.16 -15.54 3.03
C ASP A 64 -13.00 -14.41 2.42
N ILE A 65 -13.52 -14.61 1.22
CA ILE A 65 -14.41 -13.68 0.53
C ILE A 65 -15.84 -14.19 0.68
N CYS A 66 -16.76 -13.33 1.09
CA CYS A 66 -18.18 -13.67 1.18
C CYS A 66 -19.08 -12.61 0.54
N GLY A 67 -20.14 -13.06 -0.13
CA GLY A 67 -21.24 -12.21 -0.55
C GLY A 67 -22.17 -11.90 0.62
N ILE A 68 -22.56 -10.63 0.76
CA ILE A 68 -23.50 -10.13 1.75
C ILE A 68 -24.75 -9.68 1.01
N ASP A 69 -25.72 -10.57 0.90
CA ASP A 69 -26.96 -10.34 0.14
C ASP A 69 -28.09 -9.76 1.00
N SER A 70 -27.92 -9.71 2.32
CA SER A 70 -28.94 -9.24 3.24
C SER A 70 -28.31 -8.44 4.36
N LYS A 71 -29.03 -7.41 4.81
CA LYS A 71 -28.74 -6.61 5.99
C LYS A 71 -28.98 -7.37 7.31
N ASN A 72 -28.74 -8.68 7.29
CA ASN A 72 -28.77 -9.47 8.50
C ASN A 72 -27.59 -9.03 9.36
N ILE A 73 -27.88 -8.77 10.63
CA ILE A 73 -26.85 -8.42 11.60
C ILE A 73 -25.99 -9.67 11.74
N PHE A 74 -24.77 -9.62 11.20
CA PHE A 74 -23.78 -10.65 11.47
C PHE A 74 -23.35 -10.56 12.93
N ASP A 75 -23.01 -11.71 13.51
CA ASP A 75 -22.55 -11.78 14.89
C ASP A 75 -21.30 -10.93 15.11
N LYS A 76 -21.04 -10.54 16.37
CA LYS A 76 -19.83 -9.77 16.75
C LYS A 76 -18.54 -10.41 16.22
N SER A 77 -18.49 -11.74 16.15
CA SER A 77 -17.35 -12.49 15.61
C SER A 77 -17.10 -12.21 14.12
N PHE A 78 -18.13 -11.92 13.34
CA PHE A 78 -17.96 -11.56 11.92
C PHE A 78 -17.38 -10.15 11.79
N ALA A 79 -17.93 -9.19 12.56
CA ALA A 79 -17.45 -7.81 12.55
C ALA A 79 -15.95 -7.73 12.92
N GLU A 80 -15.50 -8.49 13.92
CA GLU A 80 -14.08 -8.56 14.32
C GLU A 80 -13.17 -9.18 13.24
N GLN A 81 -13.71 -10.03 12.36
CA GLN A 81 -12.96 -10.68 11.29
C GLN A 81 -13.01 -9.90 9.98
N LEU A 82 -13.99 -9.01 9.80
CA LEU A 82 -14.16 -8.23 8.59
C LEU A 82 -13.06 -7.18 8.47
N GLN A 83 -12.14 -7.38 7.53
CA GLN A 83 -11.02 -6.46 7.29
C GLN A 83 -11.32 -5.48 6.16
N ALA A 84 -12.11 -5.92 5.18
CA ALA A 84 -12.40 -5.14 3.98
C ALA A 84 -13.85 -5.30 3.55
N ILE A 85 -14.44 -4.23 3.03
CA ILE A 85 -15.75 -4.24 2.41
C ILE A 85 -15.70 -3.61 1.02
N VAL A 86 -16.28 -4.31 0.05
CA VAL A 86 -16.43 -3.86 -1.33
C VAL A 86 -17.92 -3.72 -1.60
N VAL A 87 -18.39 -2.49 -1.70
CA VAL A 87 -19.81 -2.17 -1.84
C VAL A 87 -20.08 -1.74 -3.26
N ILE A 88 -20.85 -2.54 -3.97
CA ILE A 88 -21.27 -2.29 -5.34
C ILE A 88 -22.54 -1.45 -5.30
N PHE A 89 -22.56 -0.34 -6.03
CA PHE A 89 -23.74 0.51 -6.14
C PHE A 89 -24.00 0.94 -7.58
N ASN A 90 -25.29 1.15 -7.86
CA ASN A 90 -25.72 1.66 -9.14
C ASN A 90 -25.52 3.18 -9.22
N SER A 91 -24.57 3.62 -10.05
CA SER A 91 -24.25 5.03 -10.30
C SER A 91 -25.14 5.70 -11.35
N THR A 92 -26.20 5.05 -11.85
CA THR A 92 -27.14 5.68 -12.79
C THR A 92 -28.03 6.71 -12.09
N LYS A 93 -28.33 7.85 -12.76
CA LYS A 93 -29.20 8.92 -12.21
C LYS A 93 -30.63 8.46 -11.93
N ASN A 94 -31.12 7.47 -12.67
CA ASN A 94 -32.44 6.87 -12.46
C ASN A 94 -32.43 5.79 -11.35
N GLY A 95 -31.24 5.46 -10.83
CA GLY A 95 -31.06 4.53 -9.73
C GLY A 95 -30.99 5.25 -8.38
N ASN A 96 -31.18 4.49 -7.31
CA ASN A 96 -31.13 4.99 -5.94
C ASN A 96 -29.78 4.66 -5.27
N GLY A 97 -28.67 4.65 -6.02
CA GLY A 97 -27.38 4.14 -5.55
C GLY A 97 -26.87 4.78 -4.26
N LEU A 98 -26.86 6.12 -4.19
CA LEU A 98 -26.42 6.84 -2.98
C LEU A 98 -27.38 6.62 -1.79
N GLU A 99 -28.69 6.55 -2.04
CA GLU A 99 -29.67 6.23 -0.98
C GLU A 99 -29.47 4.80 -0.45
N CYS A 100 -29.21 3.86 -1.36
CA CYS A 100 -28.85 2.49 -1.02
C CYS A 100 -27.59 2.46 -0.17
N LEU A 101 -26.52 3.15 -0.55
CA LEU A 101 -25.30 3.26 0.25
C LEU A 101 -25.56 3.83 1.65
N ASN A 102 -26.31 4.93 1.75
CA ASN A 102 -26.70 5.52 3.04
C ASN A 102 -27.46 4.53 3.92
N SER A 103 -28.30 3.68 3.32
CA SER A 103 -29.05 2.66 4.06
C SER A 103 -28.18 1.53 4.61
N TRP A 104 -26.94 1.40 4.14
CA TRP A 104 -25.93 0.48 4.68
C TRP A 104 -24.96 1.15 5.67
N GLN A 105 -24.95 2.49 5.75
CA GLN A 105 -23.99 3.25 6.56
C GLN A 105 -23.91 2.78 8.02
N THR A 106 -25.07 2.56 8.65
CA THR A 106 -25.13 2.08 10.04
C THR A 106 -24.39 0.76 10.24
N TYR A 107 -24.36 -0.11 9.23
CA TYR A 107 -23.64 -1.38 9.30
C TYR A 107 -22.13 -1.16 9.15
N PHE A 108 -21.71 -0.27 8.26
CA PHE A 108 -20.29 0.07 8.07
C PHE A 108 -19.69 0.75 9.30
N ASP A 109 -20.48 1.55 10.02
CA ASP A 109 -20.08 2.19 11.27
C ASP A 109 -19.98 1.17 12.43
N ILE A 110 -20.78 0.10 12.41
CA ILE A 110 -20.70 -0.97 13.42
C ILE A 110 -19.54 -1.92 13.13
N TRP A 111 -19.29 -2.22 11.86
CA TRP A 111 -18.26 -3.19 11.48
C TRP A 111 -16.86 -2.59 11.40
N GLU A 112 -16.75 -1.28 11.16
CA GLU A 112 -15.48 -0.53 11.06
C GLU A 112 -14.37 -1.25 10.27
N PRO A 113 -14.63 -1.74 9.03
CA PRO A 113 -13.58 -2.40 8.25
C PRO A 113 -12.45 -1.42 7.90
N ASN A 114 -11.22 -1.94 7.87
CA ASN A 114 -10.02 -1.17 7.54
C ASN A 114 -10.00 -0.67 6.08
N ILE A 115 -10.62 -1.42 5.18
CA ILE A 115 -10.73 -1.06 3.77
C ILE A 115 -12.21 -0.92 3.41
N LYS A 116 -12.58 0.22 2.85
CA LYS A 116 -13.92 0.53 2.38
C LYS A 116 -13.86 0.97 0.93
N LEU A 117 -14.33 0.13 0.00
CA LEU A 117 -14.33 0.43 -1.43
C LEU A 117 -15.77 0.58 -1.92
N ALA A 118 -16.08 1.70 -2.55
CA ALA A 118 -17.36 1.95 -3.22
C ALA A 118 -17.15 1.74 -4.71
N VAL A 119 -17.78 0.69 -5.26
CA VAL A 119 -17.56 0.26 -6.64
C VAL A 119 -18.79 0.57 -7.48
N CYS A 120 -18.58 1.22 -8.61
CA CYS A 120 -19.62 1.45 -9.61
C CYS A 120 -19.12 1.23 -11.02
N GLU A 121 -20.03 1.23 -12.00
CA GLU A 121 -19.65 1.03 -13.40
C GLU A 121 -18.82 2.20 -13.93
N ARG A 122 -19.12 3.44 -13.52
CA ARG A 122 -19.43 4.58 -14.41
C ARG A 122 -19.82 5.82 -13.61
N CYS A 123 -18.97 6.82 -13.40
CA CYS A 123 -19.43 8.16 -13.00
C CYS A 123 -19.40 9.14 -14.17
N SER A 124 -20.19 10.21 -14.08
CA SER A 124 -20.24 11.24 -15.13
C SER A 124 -19.26 12.36 -14.78
N SER A 125 -18.35 12.66 -15.71
CA SER A 125 -17.38 13.77 -15.61
C SER A 125 -18.02 15.08 -16.10
N ASP A 126 -18.91 14.98 -17.09
CA ASP A 126 -19.63 16.12 -17.66
C ASP A 126 -21.04 16.27 -17.11
N CYS A 127 -21.42 17.52 -16.80
CA CYS A 127 -22.76 17.88 -16.33
C CYS A 127 -23.91 17.50 -17.30
N SER A 128 -23.58 17.25 -18.57
CA SER A 128 -24.53 16.90 -19.64
C SER A 128 -24.88 15.41 -19.73
N ASP A 129 -24.13 14.53 -19.05
CA ASP A 129 -24.47 13.12 -19.06
C ASP A 129 -25.67 12.88 -18.13
N GLU A 130 -26.83 12.59 -18.73
CA GLU A 130 -28.07 12.30 -17.99
C GLU A 130 -28.14 10.85 -17.50
N LYS A 131 -27.19 9.99 -17.87
CA LYS A 131 -27.21 8.57 -17.53
C LYS A 131 -26.62 8.30 -16.16
N TYR A 132 -25.47 8.89 -15.83
CA TYR A 132 -24.71 8.62 -14.61
C TYR A 132 -24.70 9.78 -13.62
N LEU A 133 -24.46 9.48 -12.35
CA LEU A 133 -24.31 10.46 -11.28
C LEU A 133 -22.99 11.24 -11.45
N PRO A 134 -22.96 12.54 -11.10
CA PRO A 134 -21.73 13.34 -11.18
C PRO A 134 -20.62 12.75 -10.30
N ARG A 135 -19.42 12.57 -10.87
CA ARG A 135 -18.26 11.99 -10.19
C ARG A 135 -17.92 12.73 -8.91
N GLU A 136 -17.89 14.07 -8.96
CA GLU A 136 -17.59 14.92 -7.80
C GLU A 136 -18.54 14.64 -6.62
N SER A 137 -19.84 14.51 -6.88
CA SER A 137 -20.84 14.26 -5.82
C SER A 137 -20.65 12.89 -5.17
N VAL A 138 -20.34 11.87 -5.97
CA VAL A 138 -20.09 10.51 -5.48
C VAL A 138 -18.75 10.44 -4.73
N GLN A 139 -17.72 11.09 -5.25
CA GLN A 139 -16.39 11.16 -4.64
C GLN A 139 -16.45 11.85 -3.26
N LEU A 140 -17.16 12.97 -3.16
CA LEU A 140 -17.37 13.67 -1.88
C LEU A 140 -18.07 12.77 -0.87
N TRP A 141 -19.12 12.06 -1.29
CA TRP A 141 -19.79 11.10 -0.43
C TRP A 141 -18.84 10.00 0.04
N CYS A 142 -17.97 9.49 -0.83
CA CYS A 142 -16.99 8.48 -0.47
C CYS A 142 -16.00 9.01 0.57
N ILE A 143 -15.44 10.21 0.36
CA ILE A 143 -14.51 10.85 1.30
C ILE A 143 -15.17 11.05 2.67
N ASP A 144 -16.40 11.58 2.70
CA ASP A 144 -17.13 11.85 3.94
C ASP A 144 -17.40 10.59 4.77
N ASN A 145 -17.54 9.43 4.11
CA ASN A 145 -17.82 8.14 4.77
C ASN A 145 -16.57 7.23 4.87
N GLY A 146 -15.39 7.72 4.47
CA GLY A 146 -14.13 6.98 4.52
C GLY A 146 -14.03 5.85 3.49
N PHE A 147 -14.75 5.95 2.38
CA PHE A 147 -14.68 5.04 1.23
C PHE A 147 -13.71 5.57 0.17
N GLU A 148 -13.12 4.64 -0.57
CA GLU A 148 -12.45 4.91 -1.84
C GLU A 148 -13.39 4.56 -3.00
N LEU A 149 -13.61 5.51 -3.93
CA LEU A 149 -14.38 5.27 -5.15
C LEU A 149 -13.54 4.49 -6.16
N VAL A 150 -14.12 3.40 -6.70
CA VAL A 150 -13.52 2.63 -7.78
C VAL A 150 -14.51 2.47 -8.92
N GLU A 151 -14.14 3.01 -10.08
CA GLU A 151 -14.91 2.87 -11.32
C GLU A 151 -14.41 1.66 -12.12
N ILE A 152 -15.33 0.77 -12.50
CA ILE A 152 -14.98 -0.42 -13.31
C ILE A 152 -14.58 -0.03 -14.73
N ASN A 153 -15.22 0.99 -15.29
CA ASN A 153 -14.98 1.48 -16.64
C ASN A 153 -15.03 3.02 -16.67
N PRO A 154 -13.99 3.71 -16.18
CA PRO A 154 -13.95 5.18 -16.15
C PRO A 154 -14.01 5.79 -17.56
N ASP A 155 -14.30 7.08 -17.63
CA ASP A 155 -14.25 7.88 -18.86
C ASP A 155 -12.79 7.94 -19.38
N GLU A 156 -12.60 7.97 -20.70
CA GLU A 156 -11.26 8.07 -21.29
C GLU A 156 -10.55 9.37 -20.86
N ASP A 157 -11.31 10.45 -20.64
CA ASP A 157 -10.78 11.73 -20.15
C ASP A 157 -10.32 11.67 -18.68
N ASP A 158 -10.84 10.71 -17.91
CA ASP A 158 -10.48 10.45 -16.52
C ASP A 158 -9.41 9.36 -16.37
N PHE A 159 -8.94 8.78 -17.48
CA PHE A 159 -7.96 7.71 -17.48
C PHE A 159 -6.53 8.27 -17.36
N ASP A 160 -5.93 8.10 -16.19
CA ASP A 160 -4.48 8.23 -16.01
C ASP A 160 -3.81 6.88 -16.32
N GLU A 161 -2.89 6.86 -17.29
CA GLU A 161 -2.13 5.66 -17.67
C GLU A 161 -1.33 5.05 -16.50
N TYR A 162 -1.01 5.86 -15.49
CA TYR A 162 -0.30 5.43 -14.30
C TYR A 162 -1.20 4.91 -13.18
N GLU A 163 -2.52 5.13 -13.27
CA GLU A 163 -3.47 4.68 -12.26
C GLU A 163 -4.17 3.37 -12.67
N GLU A 164 -4.28 2.46 -11.70
CA GLU A 164 -5.08 1.27 -11.86
C GLU A 164 -6.55 1.58 -11.56
N PHE A 165 -7.45 1.08 -12.40
CA PHE A 165 -8.89 1.20 -12.23
C PHE A 165 -9.57 -0.18 -12.16
N GLY A 166 -10.86 -0.18 -11.83
CA GLY A 166 -11.69 -1.38 -11.78
C GLY A 166 -11.18 -2.48 -10.86
N THR A 167 -11.26 -3.74 -11.33
CA THR A 167 -10.89 -4.90 -10.51
C THR A 167 -9.41 -4.96 -10.17
N LYS A 168 -8.53 -4.38 -11.00
CA LYS A 168 -7.10 -4.24 -10.71
C LYS A 168 -6.88 -3.35 -9.50
N ARG A 169 -7.56 -2.19 -9.46
CA ARG A 169 -7.50 -1.28 -8.32
C ARG A 169 -7.96 -1.92 -7.02
N ILE A 170 -9.10 -2.63 -7.07
CA ILE A 170 -9.62 -3.39 -5.92
C ILE A 170 -8.56 -4.40 -5.44
N ARG A 171 -7.96 -5.16 -6.35
CA ARG A 171 -6.92 -6.15 -6.03
C ARG A 171 -5.67 -5.48 -5.44
N SER A 172 -5.25 -4.34 -5.96
CA SER A 172 -4.10 -3.60 -5.43
C SER A 172 -4.35 -3.04 -4.04
N ALA A 173 -5.54 -2.48 -3.77
CA ALA A 173 -5.93 -2.07 -2.42
C ALA A 173 -5.89 -3.24 -1.42
N LEU A 174 -6.42 -4.42 -1.83
CA LEU A 174 -6.39 -5.62 -1.00
C LEU A 174 -4.96 -6.18 -0.81
N ASN A 175 -4.07 -6.06 -1.80
CA ASN A 175 -2.67 -6.49 -1.70
C ASN A 175 -1.78 -5.52 -0.91
N ALA A 176 -2.17 -4.25 -0.79
CA ALA A 176 -1.47 -3.26 0.02
C ALA A 176 -1.85 -3.35 1.51
N HIS A 177 -2.94 -4.05 1.84
CA HIS A 177 -3.40 -4.18 3.20
C HIS A 177 -2.47 -5.05 4.05
N THR A 178 -2.29 -4.63 5.31
CA THR A 178 -1.53 -5.39 6.31
C THR A 178 -2.45 -6.40 6.99
N TRP A 179 -2.61 -7.55 6.34
CA TRP A 179 -3.50 -8.61 6.80
C TRP A 179 -3.06 -9.17 8.16
N PRO A 180 -3.98 -9.32 9.14
CA PRO A 180 -3.73 -10.08 10.36
C PRO A 180 -3.09 -11.45 10.07
N HIS A 181 -2.12 -11.85 10.88
CA HIS A 181 -1.46 -13.15 10.73
C HIS A 181 -0.81 -13.43 9.35
N MET A 182 -0.51 -12.39 8.56
CA MET A 182 0.25 -12.57 7.31
C MET A 182 1.64 -13.11 7.61
N LYS A 183 2.13 -13.98 6.73
CA LYS A 183 3.48 -14.55 6.79
C LYS A 183 4.38 -13.75 5.86
N LEU A 184 5.26 -12.95 6.44
CA LEU A 184 6.28 -12.25 5.66
C LEU A 184 7.16 -13.28 4.94
N LYS A 185 7.33 -13.08 3.65
CA LYS A 185 8.33 -13.80 2.87
C LYS A 185 9.67 -13.19 3.25
N THR A 186 10.49 -13.97 3.94
CA THR A 186 11.92 -13.65 4.04
C THR A 186 12.46 -13.67 2.62
N ASN A 187 12.74 -12.50 2.05
CA ASN A 187 13.64 -12.43 0.92
C ASN A 187 14.99 -12.94 1.43
N CYS A 188 15.27 -14.22 1.14
CA CYS A 188 16.59 -14.80 1.34
C CYS A 188 17.52 -14.19 0.29
N GLN A 189 17.89 -12.93 0.48
CA GLN A 189 19.25 -12.52 0.20
C GLN A 189 20.06 -13.04 1.40
N ASP A 190 20.39 -14.33 1.34
CA ASP A 190 21.24 -15.05 2.31
C ASP A 190 22.49 -14.23 2.65
N SER A 191 22.49 -13.58 3.81
CA SER A 191 23.72 -13.01 4.39
C SER A 191 23.75 -13.04 5.91
N HIS A 192 22.66 -13.41 6.59
CA HIS A 192 22.55 -13.34 8.05
C HIS A 192 22.65 -14.68 8.80
N GLN A 193 23.22 -15.75 8.20
CA GLN A 193 23.38 -17.03 8.91
C GLN A 193 24.75 -17.68 8.86
N LYS A 194 25.83 -16.94 8.55
CA LYS A 194 27.17 -17.53 8.56
C LYS A 194 28.29 -16.63 9.08
N LEU A 195 28.15 -16.02 10.25
CA LEU A 195 29.31 -15.44 10.95
C LEU A 195 29.16 -15.53 12.48
N LEU A 196 29.26 -16.76 12.99
CA LEU A 196 29.74 -17.03 14.34
C LEU A 196 30.91 -18.01 14.26
N LYS A 197 32.01 -17.58 13.62
CA LYS A 197 33.36 -18.09 13.88
C LYS A 197 34.35 -16.94 13.69
N SER A 198 34.69 -16.31 14.80
CA SER A 198 35.78 -15.34 14.95
C SER A 198 37.14 -15.99 14.70
N ASP A 199 38.04 -15.28 13.99
CA ASP A 199 39.50 -15.45 14.12
C ASP A 199 40.16 -14.06 14.24
N PRO A 200 40.89 -13.77 15.34
CA PRO A 200 41.49 -12.46 15.58
C PRO A 200 42.91 -12.39 15.02
N ARG A 201 43.10 -11.67 13.91
CA ARG A 201 44.37 -11.01 13.52
C ARG A 201 44.27 -10.34 12.15
N SER A 202 43.93 -9.06 12.12
CA SER A 202 44.42 -8.15 11.06
C SER A 202 44.32 -6.71 11.55
N THR A 203 45.46 -6.16 11.93
CA THR A 203 45.66 -4.79 12.40
C THR A 203 46.04 -3.90 11.22
N VAL A 204 45.08 -3.46 10.41
CA VAL A 204 45.19 -2.21 9.64
C VAL A 204 43.78 -1.66 9.46
N ASP A 205 43.52 -0.53 10.09
CA ASP A 205 42.21 0.14 10.10
C ASP A 205 41.94 0.86 8.75
N PRO A 206 40.98 0.41 7.93
CA PRO A 206 40.62 1.04 6.65
C PRO A 206 39.96 2.41 6.80
N TYR A 207 39.62 2.84 8.02
CA TYR A 207 38.83 4.06 8.26
C TYR A 207 39.63 5.35 8.01
N THR A 208 40.94 5.36 8.25
CA THR A 208 41.76 6.59 8.12
C THR A 208 41.93 7.12 6.68
N GLU A 209 41.83 6.26 5.67
CA GLU A 209 42.02 6.67 4.26
C GLU A 209 40.74 7.26 3.67
N VAL A 210 39.59 6.78 4.14
CA VAL A 210 38.26 7.28 3.76
C VAL A 210 38.00 8.66 4.39
N GLU A 211 38.40 8.86 5.65
CA GLU A 211 38.27 10.15 6.34
C GLU A 211 39.03 11.28 5.65
N LYS A 212 40.28 11.03 5.25
CA LYS A 212 41.10 12.01 4.52
C LYS A 212 40.50 12.38 3.15
N LYS A 213 39.83 11.44 2.50
CA LYS A 213 39.22 11.65 1.19
C LYS A 213 37.93 12.46 1.29
N ILE A 214 37.14 12.25 2.35
CA ILE A 214 35.94 13.04 2.64
C ILE A 214 36.34 14.48 3.02
N ASP A 215 37.32 14.66 3.91
CA ASP A 215 37.79 16.00 4.31
C ASP A 215 38.39 16.79 3.14
N SER A 216 39.16 16.14 2.26
CA SER A 216 39.72 16.78 1.07
C SER A 216 38.65 17.26 0.08
N LEU A 217 37.51 16.58 -0.03
CA LEU A 217 36.44 16.91 -0.98
C LEU A 217 35.53 18.05 -0.47
N LEU A 218 35.56 18.33 0.84
CA LEU A 218 34.75 19.35 1.52
C LEU A 218 35.49 20.68 1.69
N LEU A 219 36.82 20.69 1.67
CA LEU A 219 37.63 21.91 1.78
C LEU A 219 37.52 22.83 0.55
N ASP A 220 37.17 22.28 -0.62
CA ASP A 220 37.01 23.06 -1.87
C ASP A 220 35.69 23.85 -1.94
N SER A 221 34.69 23.55 -1.08
CA SER A 221 33.38 24.22 -1.07
C SER A 221 33.26 25.30 0.02
N LYS A 222 34.38 25.73 0.63
CA LYS A 222 34.42 26.79 1.65
C LYS A 222 34.59 28.19 1.04
N GLY A 223 33.80 28.50 0.02
CA GLY A 223 33.55 29.86 -0.42
C GLY A 223 32.21 30.32 0.16
N GLU A 224 32.20 31.42 0.90
CA GLU A 224 30.94 32.09 1.27
C GLU A 224 30.21 32.49 -0.02
N ASP A 225 28.93 32.15 -0.11
CA ASP A 225 28.00 32.23 -1.26
C ASP A 225 27.93 30.95 -2.15
N LEU A 226 27.09 29.99 -1.74
CA LEU A 226 26.70 28.83 -2.55
C LEU A 226 25.74 29.27 -3.67
N GLU A 227 26.25 29.47 -4.88
CA GLU A 227 25.44 29.69 -6.08
C GLU A 227 24.80 28.38 -6.58
N GLU A 228 23.73 28.46 -7.39
CA GLU A 228 22.99 27.31 -7.92
C GLU A 228 23.87 26.32 -8.72
N GLU A 229 25.01 26.77 -9.25
CA GLU A 229 26.00 25.92 -9.95
C GLU A 229 26.78 24.98 -9.02
N ASP A 230 26.81 25.23 -7.70
CA ASP A 230 27.57 24.44 -6.72
C ASP A 230 26.77 23.22 -6.18
N PHE A 231 25.44 23.23 -6.34
CA PHE A 231 24.56 22.11 -6.00
C PHE A 231 24.74 20.89 -6.92
N GLU A 232 24.99 21.11 -8.21
CA GLU A 232 25.25 20.03 -9.17
C GLU A 232 26.59 19.34 -8.84
N GLY A 233 27.59 20.12 -8.43
CA GLY A 233 28.86 19.59 -7.93
C GLY A 233 28.69 18.73 -6.67
N LEU A 234 27.80 19.14 -5.77
CA LEU A 234 27.46 18.37 -4.56
C LEU A 234 26.74 17.05 -4.90
N PHE A 235 25.86 17.05 -5.90
CA PHE A 235 25.16 15.83 -6.35
C PHE A 235 26.08 14.86 -7.09
N GLN A 236 26.99 15.39 -7.92
CA GLN A 236 28.02 14.58 -8.58
C GLN A 236 28.95 13.92 -7.55
N LYS A 237 29.29 14.64 -6.46
CA LYS A 237 30.02 14.08 -5.30
C LYS A 237 29.20 13.01 -4.58
N MET A 238 27.89 13.19 -4.39
CA MET A 238 27.01 12.17 -3.78
C MET A 238 26.99 10.87 -4.60
N HIS A 239 27.01 10.96 -5.92
CA HIS A 239 27.08 9.79 -6.78
C HIS A 239 28.39 9.00 -6.61
N ASP A 240 29.52 9.69 -6.40
CA ASP A 240 30.82 9.05 -6.15
C ASP A 240 30.93 8.46 -4.74
N LEU A 241 30.33 9.13 -3.74
CA LEU A 241 30.18 8.59 -2.39
C LEU A 241 29.30 7.34 -2.40
N LYS A 242 28.22 7.32 -3.19
CA LYS A 242 27.34 6.15 -3.37
C LYS A 242 28.08 4.97 -4.01
N LYS A 243 28.87 5.19 -5.06
CA LYS A 243 29.72 4.13 -5.65
C LYS A 243 30.72 3.56 -4.64
N THR A 244 31.26 4.41 -3.78
CA THR A 244 32.17 3.99 -2.71
C THR A 244 31.42 3.18 -1.65
N ALA A 245 30.21 3.60 -1.25
CA ALA A 245 29.33 2.84 -0.36
C ALA A 245 29.01 1.44 -0.92
N ASP A 246 28.78 1.32 -2.22
CA ASP A 246 28.48 0.04 -2.87
C ASP A 246 29.64 -0.94 -2.80
N SER A 247 30.89 -0.42 -2.81
CA SER A 247 32.11 -1.23 -2.71
C SER A 247 32.49 -1.68 -1.29
N LEU A 248 31.85 -1.12 -0.25
CA LEU A 248 32.17 -1.43 1.15
C LEU A 248 31.38 -2.65 1.69
N PRO A 249 31.91 -3.40 2.67
CA PRO A 249 31.14 -4.42 3.39
C PRO A 249 30.00 -3.82 4.22
N THR A 250 28.89 -4.55 4.38
CA THR A 250 27.64 -4.07 5.01
C THR A 250 27.83 -3.48 6.42
N GLU A 251 28.74 -4.03 7.23
CA GLU A 251 29.05 -3.53 8.58
C GLU A 251 29.61 -2.10 8.55
N SER A 252 30.45 -1.78 7.55
CA SER A 252 31.05 -0.45 7.40
C SER A 252 30.16 0.52 6.61
N LYS A 253 29.14 0.02 5.89
CA LYS A 253 28.20 0.87 5.13
C LYS A 253 27.37 1.77 6.03
N LYS A 254 26.97 1.30 7.22
CA LYS A 254 26.17 2.09 8.17
C LYS A 254 26.96 3.32 8.66
N ALA A 255 28.18 3.10 9.15
CA ALA A 255 29.07 4.19 9.60
C ALA A 255 29.50 5.11 8.44
N TYR A 256 29.68 4.55 7.24
CA TYR A 256 29.97 5.35 6.05
C TYR A 256 28.78 6.25 5.67
N ALA A 257 27.56 5.72 5.68
CA ALA A 257 26.35 6.47 5.38
C ALA A 257 26.13 7.60 6.41
N GLU A 258 26.33 7.33 7.69
CA GLU A 258 26.27 8.34 8.75
C GLU A 258 27.25 9.49 8.49
N LYS A 259 28.51 9.18 8.18
CA LYS A 259 29.52 10.19 7.85
C LYS A 259 29.17 10.99 6.58
N VAL A 260 28.63 10.34 5.55
CA VAL A 260 28.20 11.01 4.32
C VAL A 260 27.04 11.97 4.59
N VAL A 261 26.06 11.57 5.41
CA VAL A 261 24.91 12.41 5.78
C VAL A 261 25.37 13.60 6.60
N MET A 262 26.21 13.40 7.62
CA MET A 262 26.75 14.50 8.43
C MET A 262 27.58 15.48 7.60
N ALA A 263 28.38 14.98 6.65
CA ALA A 263 29.16 15.81 5.74
C ALA A 263 28.29 16.66 4.82
N PHE A 264 27.22 16.08 4.27
CA PHE A 264 26.29 16.78 3.39
C PHE A 264 25.46 17.81 4.15
N TRP A 265 24.96 17.47 5.34
CA TRP A 265 24.22 18.39 6.21
C TRP A 265 25.04 19.65 6.53
N LYS A 266 26.31 19.45 6.87
CA LYS A 266 27.25 20.54 7.14
C LYS A 266 27.57 21.38 5.89
N ALA A 267 27.56 20.78 4.69
CA ALA A 267 27.79 21.51 3.45
C ALA A 267 26.61 22.43 3.09
N LEU A 268 25.41 22.10 3.56
CA LEU A 268 24.21 22.94 3.46
C LEU A 268 24.07 23.96 4.61
N ASP A 269 25.16 24.22 5.35
CA ASP A 269 25.22 25.07 6.54
C ASP A 269 24.29 24.62 7.70
N GLY A 270 23.88 23.35 7.70
CA GLY A 270 23.09 22.76 8.78
C GLY A 270 23.91 22.58 10.05
N ASP A 271 23.31 22.90 11.21
CA ASP A 271 23.98 22.81 12.50
C ASP A 271 24.12 21.34 12.94
N LYS A 272 25.22 21.02 13.62
CA LYS A 272 25.54 19.65 14.06
C LYS A 272 24.62 19.16 15.16
N ASP A 273 24.07 20.09 15.94
CA ASP A 273 23.17 19.78 17.05
C ASP A 273 21.80 19.28 16.58
N GLU A 274 21.42 19.54 15.31
CA GLU A 274 20.15 19.08 14.72
C GLU A 274 20.15 17.58 14.36
N VAL A 275 21.33 16.96 14.24
CA VAL A 275 21.48 15.55 13.79
C VAL A 275 21.90 14.63 14.94
N TYR A 276 22.23 15.18 16.11
CA TYR A 276 22.82 14.46 17.25
C TYR A 276 21.85 13.47 17.94
N GLY A 277 20.54 13.59 17.70
CA GLY A 277 19.50 12.70 18.25
C GLY A 277 19.18 11.45 17.42
N LEU A 278 19.91 11.21 16.32
CA LEU A 278 19.67 10.10 15.39
C LEU A 278 20.67 8.94 15.52
N SER A 279 21.69 9.05 16.40
CA SER A 279 22.64 7.96 16.65
C SER A 279 21.96 6.84 17.43
N SER A 280 21.90 5.66 16.84
CA SER A 280 21.30 4.45 17.42
C SER A 280 22.25 3.75 18.41
N ASP A 281 22.65 4.48 19.46
CA ASP A 281 23.44 3.95 20.59
C ASP A 281 22.59 3.84 21.88
N GLU A 282 21.27 3.82 21.77
CA GLU A 282 20.36 3.46 22.87
C GLU A 282 19.58 2.20 22.50
N ASP A 283 20.19 1.03 22.72
CA ASP A 283 19.50 -0.24 22.98
C ASP A 283 20.49 -1.32 23.45
N GLU A 284 21.16 -1.09 24.58
CA GLU A 284 21.65 -2.18 25.45
C GLU A 284 21.61 -1.74 26.93
N GLN A 285 20.49 -2.03 27.59
CA GLN A 285 20.46 -2.30 29.04
C GLN A 285 19.30 -3.21 29.42
#